data_AF-A0A7V3CGD8-F1
#
_entry.id   AF-A0A7V3CGD8-F1
#
_cell.length_a   1.000
_cell.length_b   1.000
_cell.length_c   1.000
_cell.angle_alpha   90.00
_cell.angle_beta   90.00
_cell.angle_gamma   90.00
#
_symmetry.space_group_name_H-M   'P 1'
#
loop_
_entity.id
_entity.type
_entity.pdbx_description
1 polymer ?
#
loop_
_entity_poly.entity_id
_entity_poly.type
_entity_poly.pdbx_seq_one_letter_code
_entity_poly.pdbx_strand_id
1 'polypeptide(L)'
;MRPIFLNNAGMITITLQQAKARLNNLVEKAQAGEQIVLLRGSKVVATILPITENDLEIKTRLSDRQAEKFWKEVSSSKSVSFRSAKSAAKHLKNNS
;
A
#
# COMPACT_ATOMS: atom_id res chain seq x y z
N MET A 1 15.16 12.19 24.41
CA MET A 1 15.10 10.81 23.89
C MET A 1 13.78 10.18 24.31
N ARG A 2 12.97 9.65 23.37
CA ARG A 2 11.73 8.91 23.68
C ARG A 2 11.98 7.40 23.57
N PRO A 3 11.38 6.57 24.45
CA PRO A 3 11.64 5.13 24.50
C PRO A 3 11.03 4.41 23.30
N ILE A 4 11.70 3.33 22.89
CA ILE A 4 11.14 2.28 22.03
C ILE A 4 10.35 1.37 22.95
N PHE A 5 9.06 1.17 22.68
CA PHE A 5 8.23 0.26 23.46
C PHE A 5 8.30 -1.13 22.82
N LEU A 6 8.99 -2.05 23.51
CA LEU A 6 8.97 -3.48 23.21
C LEU A 6 7.81 -4.10 24.00
N ASN A 7 6.71 -4.43 23.34
CA ASN A 7 5.61 -5.18 23.96
C ASN A 7 5.42 -6.52 23.22
N ASN A 8 5.46 -7.62 23.99
CA ASN A 8 5.16 -9.00 23.61
C ASN A 8 5.85 -9.55 22.34
N ALA A 9 7.01 -10.18 22.54
CA ALA A 9 7.72 -11.23 21.77
C ALA A 9 7.83 -11.15 20.22
N GLY A 10 7.27 -10.16 19.56
CA GLY A 10 7.33 -10.05 18.10
C GLY A 10 6.77 -8.76 17.53
N MET A 11 6.39 -7.77 18.33
CA MET A 11 5.87 -6.49 17.83
C MET A 11 6.74 -5.31 18.27
N ILE A 12 7.16 -4.48 17.32
CA ILE A 12 7.90 -3.23 17.56
C ILE A 12 7.03 -2.06 17.16
N THR A 13 6.86 -1.11 18.07
CA THR A 13 6.19 0.16 17.78
C THR A 13 7.21 1.29 17.68
N ILE A 14 7.23 2.02 16.56
CA ILE A 14 8.24 3.05 16.29
C ILE A 14 7.64 4.27 15.59
N THR A 15 8.15 5.47 15.90
CA THR A 15 7.67 6.70 15.24
C THR A 15 8.23 6.84 13.82
N LEU A 16 7.52 7.56 12.95
CA LEU A 16 7.99 7.87 11.59
C LEU A 16 9.38 8.55 11.58
N GLN A 17 9.68 9.40 12.56
CA GLN A 17 10.98 10.07 12.64
C GLN A 17 12.10 9.07 12.92
N GLN A 18 11.89 8.14 13.85
CA GLN A 18 12.87 7.10 14.18
C GLN A 18 13.00 6.07 13.04
N ALA A 19 11.88 5.75 12.36
CA ALA A 19 11.88 4.83 11.23
C ALA A 19 12.75 5.31 10.07
N LYS A 20 12.70 6.61 9.74
CA LYS A 20 13.54 7.20 8.67
C LYS A 20 15.04 6.96 8.89
N ALA A 21 15.51 7.01 10.12
CA ALA A 21 16.93 6.86 10.44
C ALA A 21 17.39 5.39 10.51
N ARG A 22 16.46 4.42 10.57
CA ARG A 22 16.76 3.02 10.90
C ARG A 22 16.05 2.03 9.98
N LEU A 23 15.63 2.48 8.79
CA LEU A 23 14.73 1.72 7.92
C LEU A 23 15.26 0.33 7.59
N ASN A 24 16.55 0.21 7.23
CA ASN A 24 17.17 -1.07 6.88
C ASN A 24 17.04 -2.11 8.02
N ASN A 25 17.36 -1.70 9.25
CA ASN A 25 17.25 -2.58 10.41
C ASN A 25 15.80 -2.99 10.70
N LEU A 26 14.83 -2.09 10.48
CA LEU A 26 13.41 -2.42 10.63
C LEU A 26 12.93 -3.42 9.58
N VAL A 27 13.47 -3.34 8.36
CA VAL A 27 13.18 -4.30 7.30
C VAL A 27 13.75 -5.68 7.65
N GLU A 28 14.99 -5.76 8.12
CA GLU A 28 15.59 -7.02 8.59
C GLU A 28 14.76 -7.68 9.70
N LYS A 29 14.30 -6.88 10.66
CA LYS A 29 13.42 -7.33 11.74
C LYS A 29 12.07 -7.83 11.22
N ALA A 30 11.47 -7.11 10.26
CA ALA A 30 10.25 -7.57 9.61
C ALA A 30 10.45 -8.89 8.86
N GLN A 31 11.60 -9.09 8.21
CA GLN A 31 11.96 -10.36 7.57
C GLN A 31 12.18 -11.49 8.58
N ALA A 32 12.68 -11.18 9.78
CA ALA A 32 12.81 -12.13 10.87
C ALA A 32 11.47 -12.50 11.56
N GLY A 33 10.35 -11.94 11.11
CA GLY A 33 9.02 -12.20 11.63
C GLY A 33 8.53 -11.22 12.68
N GLU A 34 9.27 -10.13 12.93
CA GLU A 34 8.80 -9.07 13.83
C GLU A 34 7.79 -8.15 13.12
N GLN A 35 6.63 -7.91 13.73
CA GLN A 35 5.66 -6.93 13.26
C GLN A 35 6.08 -5.51 13.62
N ILE A 36 6.42 -4.69 12.63
CA ILE A 36 6.85 -3.30 12.87
C ILE A 36 5.67 -2.34 12.64
N VAL A 37 5.17 -1.71 13.70
CA VAL A 37 4.08 -0.75 13.69
C VAL A 37 4.61 0.68 13.69
N LEU A 38 4.21 1.47 12.70
CA LEU A 38 4.61 2.86 12.53
C LEU A 38 3.59 3.81 13.18
N LEU A 39 4.09 4.72 14.01
CA LEU A 39 3.30 5.78 14.63
C LEU A 39 3.58 7.17 14.03
N ARG A 40 2.51 7.98 13.96
CA ARG A 40 2.59 9.43 13.83
C ARG A 40 2.01 10.05 15.10
N GLY A 41 2.87 10.65 15.93
CA GLY A 41 2.47 11.06 17.27
C GLY A 41 2.11 9.83 18.11
N SER A 42 0.86 9.74 18.57
CA SER A 42 0.29 8.60 19.30
C SER A 42 -0.53 7.65 18.43
N LYS A 43 -0.73 7.96 17.13
CA LYS A 43 -1.62 7.19 16.25
C LYS A 43 -0.84 6.19 15.39
N VAL A 44 -1.32 4.95 15.31
CA VAL A 44 -0.85 3.95 14.34
C VAL A 44 -1.23 4.38 12.93
N VAL A 45 -0.25 4.43 12.03
CA VAL A 45 -0.45 4.89 10.64
C VAL A 45 -0.08 3.85 9.58
N ALA A 46 0.79 2.90 9.89
CA ALA A 46 1.20 1.85 8.96
C ALA A 46 1.87 0.68 9.69
N THR A 47 2.07 -0.43 9.00
CA THR A 47 2.87 -1.59 9.46
C THR A 47 3.84 -1.99 8.36
N ILE A 48 5.07 -2.39 8.70
CA ILE A 48 6.03 -3.00 7.77
C ILE A 48 5.92 -4.52 7.92
N LEU A 49 5.67 -5.21 6.81
CA LEU A 49 5.55 -6.66 6.72
C LEU A 49 6.48 -7.18 5.62
N PRO A 50 7.02 -8.40 5.73
CA PRO A 50 7.76 -9.03 4.65
C PRO A 50 6.84 -9.30 3.46
N ILE A 51 7.38 -9.21 2.25
CA ILE A 51 6.69 -9.61 1.02
C ILE A 51 6.72 -11.14 0.95
N THR A 52 5.57 -11.75 0.72
CA THR A 52 5.40 -13.20 0.56
C THR A 52 5.10 -13.56 -0.89
N GLU A 53 5.21 -14.84 -1.26
CA GLU A 53 4.85 -15.32 -2.61
C GLU A 53 3.40 -14.95 -2.98
N ASN A 54 2.48 -14.97 -2.01
CA ASN A 54 1.09 -14.55 -2.17
C ASN A 54 0.93 -13.06 -2.55
N ASP A 55 1.94 -12.23 -2.26
CA ASP A 55 1.97 -10.82 -2.61
C ASP A 55 2.56 -10.58 -4.01
N LEU A 56 3.37 -11.53 -4.51
CA LEU A 56 4.01 -11.49 -5.83
C LEU A 56 3.10 -11.97 -6.95
N GLU A 57 2.10 -12.80 -6.63
CA GLU A 57 1.03 -13.09 -7.57
C GLU A 57 0.26 -11.81 -7.87
N ILE A 58 0.51 -11.22 -9.05
CA ILE A 58 -0.43 -10.29 -9.66
C ILE A 58 -1.73 -11.08 -9.79
N LYS A 59 -2.65 -10.91 -8.83
CA LYS A 59 -3.92 -11.60 -8.82
C LYS A 59 -4.66 -11.24 -10.11
N THR A 60 -4.61 -12.13 -11.09
CA THR A 60 -5.34 -12.02 -12.35
C THR A 60 -6.84 -12.14 -12.14
N ARG A 61 -7.27 -12.44 -10.91
CA ARG A 61 -8.65 -12.52 -10.47
C ARG A 61 -8.88 -11.55 -9.32
N LEU A 62 -9.89 -10.70 -9.47
CA LEU A 62 -10.38 -9.86 -8.40
C LEU A 62 -11.20 -10.71 -7.42
N SER A 63 -11.06 -10.49 -6.12
CA SER A 63 -12.06 -10.97 -5.16
C SER A 63 -13.39 -10.25 -5.40
N ASP A 64 -14.52 -10.84 -4.98
CA ASP A 64 -15.84 -10.24 -5.15
C ASP A 64 -15.91 -8.81 -4.60
N ARG A 65 -15.31 -8.55 -3.44
CA ARG A 65 -15.22 -7.21 -2.84
C ARG A 65 -14.41 -6.22 -3.69
N GLN A 66 -13.33 -6.68 -4.29
CA GLN A 66 -12.51 -5.84 -5.18
C GLN A 66 -13.24 -5.59 -6.52
N ALA A 67 -13.93 -6.59 -7.05
CA ALA A 67 -14.75 -6.46 -8.26
C ALA A 67 -15.90 -5.46 -8.03
N GLU A 68 -16.60 -5.56 -6.89
CA GLU A 68 -17.67 -4.63 -6.53
C GLU A 68 -17.17 -3.19 -6.41
N LYS A 69 -16.02 -2.98 -5.75
CA LYS A 69 -15.39 -1.66 -5.65
C LYS A 69 -14.99 -1.12 -7.04
N PHE A 70 -14.39 -1.96 -7.88
CA PHE A 70 -14.02 -1.61 -9.24
C PHE A 70 -15.23 -1.18 -10.08
N TRP A 71 -16.32 -1.97 -10.06
CA TRP A 71 -17.53 -1.62 -10.80
C TRP A 71 -18.21 -0.37 -10.28
N LYS A 72 -18.18 -0.13 -8.97
CA LYS A 72 -18.67 1.14 -8.39
C LYS A 72 -17.88 2.34 -8.91
N GLU A 73 -16.56 2.21 -9.04
CA GLU A 73 -15.70 3.26 -9.57
C GLU A 73 -15.97 3.49 -11.07
N VAL A 74 -15.98 2.43 -11.87
CA VAL A 74 -16.27 2.50 -13.32
C VAL A 74 -17.65 3.10 -13.59
N SER A 75 -18.68 2.70 -12.85
CA SER A 75 -20.04 3.24 -13.02
C SER A 75 -20.15 4.70 -12.57
N SER A 76 -19.32 5.15 -11.62
CA SER A 76 -19.28 6.54 -11.17
C SER A 76 -18.45 7.46 -12.07
N SER A 77 -17.54 6.90 -12.87
CA SER A 77 -16.71 7.67 -13.79
C SER A 77 -17.50 8.15 -15.01
N LYS A 78 -17.30 9.42 -15.40
CA LYS A 78 -17.95 10.00 -16.58
C LYS A 78 -17.42 9.32 -17.84
N SER A 79 -18.30 8.65 -18.58
CA SER A 79 -17.98 8.11 -19.89
C SER A 79 -17.66 9.25 -20.87
N VAL A 80 -16.53 9.15 -21.57
CA VAL A 80 -16.17 10.06 -22.67
C VAL A 80 -16.40 9.34 -23.99
N SER A 81 -17.31 9.87 -24.81
CA SER A 81 -17.52 9.37 -26.17
C SER A 81 -16.63 10.08 -27.16
N PHE A 82 -16.03 9.33 -28.09
CA PHE A 82 -15.21 9.89 -29.17
C PHE A 82 -15.89 9.65 -30.51
N ARG A 83 -15.80 10.65 -31.41
CA ARG A 83 -16.37 10.55 -32.77
C ARG A 83 -15.56 9.66 -33.71
N SER A 84 -14.33 9.29 -33.35
CA SER A 84 -13.46 8.41 -34.12
C SER A 84 -12.38 7.75 -33.26
N ALA A 85 -11.86 6.60 -33.71
CA ALA A 85 -10.73 5.92 -33.08
C ALA A 85 -9.47 6.82 -33.02
N LYS A 86 -9.23 7.64 -34.04
CA LYS A 86 -8.09 8.58 -34.09
C LYS A 86 -8.19 9.65 -32.99
N SER A 87 -9.39 10.16 -32.71
CA SER A 87 -9.61 11.11 -31.61
C SER A 87 -9.44 10.47 -30.23
N ALA A 88 -9.87 9.23 -30.05
CA ALA A 88 -9.66 8.48 -28.80
C ALA A 88 -8.17 8.24 -28.54
N ALA A 89 -7.42 7.79 -29.55
CA ALA A 89 -5.99 7.54 -29.43
C ALA A 89 -5.19 8.82 -29.09
N LYS A 90 -5.58 9.97 -29.65
CA LYS A 90 -4.98 11.27 -29.32
C LYS A 90 -5.25 11.66 -27.85
N HIS A 91 -6.44 11.40 -27.34
CA HIS A 91 -6.78 11.69 -25.95
C HIS A 91 -5.96 10.87 -24.96
N LEU A 92 -5.72 9.58 -25.26
CA LEU A 92 -4.90 8.70 -24.43
C LEU A 92 -3.42 9.15 -24.41
N LYS A 93 -2.86 9.51 -25.57
CA LYS A 93 -1.47 9.99 -25.67
C LYS A 93 -1.21 11.29 -24.91
N ASN A 94 -2.20 12.15 -24.78
CA ASN A 94 -2.06 13.44 -24.10
C ASN A 94 -2.26 13.36 -22.57
N ASN A 95 -2.76 12.23 -22.06
CA ASN A 95 -3.03 11.99 -20.64
C ASN A 95 -2.12 10.92 -20.02
N SER A 96 -1.07 10.48 -20.74
CA SER A 96 -0.04 9.55 -20.25
C SER A 96 1.18 10.29 -19.69
#